data_AF-A0AB33V6X1-F1
#
_entry.id   AF-A0AB33V6X1-F1
#
_cell.length_a   1.000
_cell.length_b   1.000
_cell.length_c   1.000
_cell.angle_alpha   90.00
_cell.angle_beta   90.00
_cell.angle_gamma   90.00
#
_symmetry.space_group_name_H-M   'P 1'
#
loop_
_entity.id
_entity.type
_entity.pdbx_description
1 polymer ?
#
loop_
_entity_poly.entity_id
_entity_poly.type
_entity_poly.pdbx_seq_one_letter_code
_entity_poly.pdbx_strand_id
1 'polypeptide(L)' 'MREGPIKDLLIAVERTKAQIRARVEHPFHVIKNLFGHRKVRYKGLAKNTAQLFSLFGLANLVLARRQLLASPGSIAS' A
#
# COMPACT_ATOMS: atom_id res chain seq x y z
N MET A 1 -23.57 21.22 -23.17
CA MET A 1 -22.33 22.02 -23.32
C MET A 1 -21.27 21.08 -23.87
N ARG A 2 -20.63 21.40 -25.00
CA ARG A 2 -19.57 20.52 -25.56
C ARG A 2 -18.40 20.52 -24.59
N GLU A 3 -18.21 19.42 -23.90
CA GLU A 3 -17.07 19.25 -23.01
C GLU A 3 -15.82 19.21 -23.88
N GLY A 4 -14.93 20.18 -23.71
CA GLY A 4 -13.75 20.32 -24.55
C GLY A 4 -12.73 19.21 -24.24
N PRO A 5 -11.74 18.99 -25.14
CA PRO A 5 -10.70 17.96 -24.97
C PRO A 5 -9.93 18.08 -23.65
N ILE A 6 -9.88 19.28 -23.05
CA ILE A 6 -9.28 19.51 -21.73
C ILE A 6 -10.01 18.75 -20.62
N LYS A 7 -11.34 18.64 -20.70
CA LYS A 7 -12.14 17.95 -19.69
C LYS A 7 -11.91 16.44 -19.72
N ASP A 8 -11.83 15.84 -20.90
CA ASP A 8 -11.54 14.41 -21.06
C ASP A 8 -10.16 14.05 -20.51
N LEU A 9 -9.17 14.92 -20.73
CA LEU A 9 -7.83 14.77 -20.17
C LEU A 9 -7.83 14.84 -18.63
N LEU A 10 -8.59 15.77 -18.03
CA LEU A 10 -8.74 15.86 -16.58
C LEU A 10 -9.38 14.61 -15.98
N ILE A 11 -10.45 14.09 -16.60
CA ILE A 11 -11.12 12.86 -16.18
C ILE A 11 -10.15 11.68 -16.23
N ALA A 12 -9.33 11.58 -17.28
CA ALA A 12 -8.31 10.53 -17.39
C ALA A 12 -7.29 10.60 -16.25
N VAL A 13 -6.78 11.79 -15.93
CA VAL A 13 -5.83 12.00 -14.82
C VAL A 13 -6.45 11.65 -13.47
N GLU A 14 -7.68 12.09 -13.22
CA GLU A 14 -8.40 11.78 -11.98
C GLU A 14 -8.63 10.27 -11.83
N ARG A 15 -8.99 9.59 -12.93
CA ARG A 15 -9.14 8.13 -12.95
C ARG A 15 -7.84 7.42 -12.60
N THR A 16 -6.72 7.83 -13.20
CA THR A 16 -5.40 7.26 -12.88
C THR A 16 -5.04 7.49 -11.41
N LYS A 17 -5.28 8.69 -10.89
CA LYS A 17 -5.04 9.02 -9.48
C LYS A 17 -5.89 8.17 -8.54
N ALA A 18 -7.16 7.96 -8.85
CA ALA A 18 -8.06 7.11 -8.08
C ALA A 18 -7.62 5.64 -8.11
N GLN A 19 -7.20 5.13 -9.27
CA GLN A 19 -6.67 3.75 -9.39
C GLN A 19 -5.42 3.54 -8.53
N ILE A 20 -4.49 4.51 -8.53
CA ILE A 20 -3.29 4.44 -7.68
C ILE A 20 -3.70 4.45 -6.20
N ARG A 21 -4.62 5.34 -5.80
CA ARG A 21 -5.14 5.42 -4.43
C ARG A 21 -5.73 4.10 -3.95
N ALA A 22 -6.59 3.49 -4.75
CA ALA A 22 -7.21 2.20 -4.43
C ALA A 22 -6.15 1.10 -4.19
N ARG A 23 -5.04 1.10 -4.93
CA ARG A 23 -3.94 0.15 -4.71
C ARG A 23 -3.18 0.42 -3.42
N VAL A 24 -2.85 1.68 -3.11
CA VAL A 24 -2.08 2.02 -1.91
C VAL A 24 -2.90 1.95 -0.62
N GLU A 25 -4.22 2.12 -0.69
CA GLU A 25 -5.11 2.00 0.47
C GLU A 25 -4.97 0.63 1.16
N HIS A 26 -4.69 -0.43 0.41
CA HIS A 26 -4.57 -1.78 0.97
C HIS A 26 -3.37 -1.96 1.93
N PRO A 27 -2.11 -1.65 1.55
CA PRO A 27 -0.99 -1.69 2.51
C PRO A 27 -1.17 -0.67 3.65
N PHE A 28 -1.78 0.50 3.40
CA PHE A 28 -2.11 1.44 4.48
C PHE A 28 -3.11 0.86 5.49
N HIS A 29 -4.11 0.11 5.02
CA HIS A 29 -5.06 -0.60 5.88
C HIS A 29 -4.34 -1.66 6.73
N VAL A 30 -3.46 -2.46 6.14
CA VAL A 30 -2.65 -3.46 6.87
C VAL A 30 -1.84 -2.79 7.98
N ILE A 31 -1.14 -1.69 7.68
CA ILE A 31 -0.28 -1.00 8.66
C ILE A 31 -1.12 -0.37 9.79
N LYS A 32 -2.21 0.33 9.45
CA LYS A 32 -3.00 1.09 10.44
C LYS A 32 -3.92 0.20 11.29
N ASN A 33 -4.48 -0.86 10.70
CA ASN A 33 -5.49 -1.69 11.35
C ASN A 33 -4.91 -3.01 11.85
N LEU A 34 -4.22 -3.78 11.01
CA LEU A 34 -3.68 -5.08 11.42
C LEU A 34 -2.45 -4.90 12.32
N PHE A 35 -1.52 -4.01 11.95
CA PHE A 35 -0.32 -3.76 12.76
C PHE A 35 -0.53 -2.68 13.83
N GLY A 36 -1.69 -2.01 13.84
CA GLY A 36 -2.06 -1.03 14.87
C GLY A 36 -1.24 0.26 14.86
N HIS A 37 -0.51 0.57 13.78
CA HIS A 37 0.31 1.79 13.69
C HIS A 37 -0.54 3.02 13.33
N ARG A 38 -1.41 3.44 14.26
CA ARG A 38 -2.32 4.59 14.07
C ARG A 38 -1.70 5.93 14.48
N LYS A 39 -0.68 5.92 15.35
CA LYS A 39 -0.01 7.12 15.88
C LYS A 39 1.51 6.95 15.81
N VAL A 40 2.20 8.01 15.42
CA VAL A 40 3.67 8.09 15.51
C VAL A 40 4.10 8.22 16.97
N ARG A 41 5.32 7.77 17.30
CA ARG A 41 5.85 7.85 18.66
C ARG A 41 6.70 9.12 18.81
N TYR A 42 6.72 9.72 19.99
CA TYR A 42 7.63 10.83 20.31
C TYR A 42 9.08 10.33 20.52
N LYS A 43 9.69 9.76 19.47
CA LYS A 43 11.04 9.20 19.47
C LYS A 43 11.96 9.82 18.41
N GLY A 44 11.51 10.88 17.73
CA GLY A 44 12.22 11.57 16.65
C GLY A 44 11.89 11.07 15.25
N LEU A 45 12.08 11.93 14.25
CA LEU A 45 11.72 11.68 12.85
C LEU A 45 12.44 10.45 12.28
N ALA A 46 13.76 10.35 12.48
CA ALA A 46 14.55 9.23 11.97
C ALA A 46 14.04 7.86 12.44
N LYS A 47 13.71 7.73 13.75
CA LYS A 47 13.21 6.47 14.32
C LYS A 47 11.80 6.12 13.83
N ASN A 48 10.93 7.12 13.67
CA ASN A 48 9.59 6.91 13.12
C ASN A 48 9.66 6.50 11.64
N THR A 49 10.52 7.14 10.85
CA THR A 49 10.69 6.82 9.42
C THR A 49 11.25 5.41 9.22
N ALA A 50 12.27 5.03 9.99
CA ALA A 50 12.80 3.67 9.95
C ALA A 50 11.72 2.63 10.31
N GLN A 51 10.93 2.88 11.36
CA GLN A 51 9.81 2.01 11.73
C GLN A 51 8.78 1.90 10.59
N LEU A 52 8.44 3.03 9.94
CA LEU A 52 7.47 3.05 8.85
C LEU A 52 7.95 2.20 7.66
N PHE A 53 9.22 2.31 7.26
CA PHE A 53 9.78 1.49 6.18
C PHE A 53 9.72 -0.01 6.51
N SER A 54 10.09 -0.40 7.73
CA SER A 54 9.97 -1.80 8.16
C SER A 54 8.52 -2.29 8.12
N LEU A 55 7.55 -1.48 8.56
CA LEU A 55 6.13 -1.83 8.52
C LEU A 55 5.62 -1.99 7.07
N PHE A 56 6.06 -1.15 6.14
CA PHE A 56 5.72 -1.32 4.72
C PHE A 56 6.33 -2.58 4.11
N GLY A 57 7.58 -2.92 4.47
CA GLY A 57 8.19 -4.19 4.07
C GLY A 57 7.39 -5.40 4.57
N LEU A 58 7.00 -5.39 5.85
CA LEU A 58 6.16 -6.44 6.43
C LEU A 58 4.75 -6.48 5.83
N ALA A 59 4.15 -5.33 5.54
CA ALA A 59 2.84 -5.26 4.90
C ALA A 59 2.90 -5.95 3.53
N ASN A 60 3.93 -5.68 2.72
CA ASN A 60 4.12 -6.34 1.43
C ASN A 60 4.21 -7.87 1.57
N LEU A 61 4.88 -8.39 2.61
CA LEU A 61 4.93 -9.83 2.88
C LEU A 61 3.55 -10.40 3.23
N VAL A 62 2.76 -9.70 4.05
CA VAL A 62 1.39 -10.11 4.37
C VAL A 62 0.50 -10.14 3.12
N LEU A 63 0.66 -9.16 2.22
CA LEU A 63 -0.07 -9.13 0.95
C LEU A 63 0.37 -10.25 0.00
N ALA A 64 1.67 -10.54 -0.05
CA ALA A 64 2.23 -11.62 -0.85
C ALA A 64 2.03 -13.01 -0.22
N ARG A 65 1.56 -13.11 1.03
CA ARG A 65 1.45 -14.36 1.80
C ARG A 65 0.78 -15.48 1.01
N ARG A 66 -0.31 -15.19 0.30
CA ARG A 66 -1.01 -16.21 -0.52
C ARG A 66 -0.14 -16.74 -1.65
N GLN A 67 0.63 -15.88 -2.32
CA GLN A 67 1.53 -16.30 -3.40
C GLN A 67 2.74 -17.07 -2.86
N LEU A 68 3.30 -16.60 -1.74
CA LEU A 68 4.46 -17.22 -1.08
C LEU A 68 4.12 -18.60 -0.50
N LEU A 69 2.94 -18.77 0.10
CA LEU A 69 2.49 -20.05 0.66
C LEU A 69 1.85 -20.98 -0.39
N ALA A 70 1.45 -20.46 -1.55
CA ALA A 70 0.94 -21.27 -2.66
C ALA A 70 2.07 -21.83 -3.54
N SER A 71 3.32 -21.35 -3.39
CA SER A 71 4.47 -21.98 -4.02
C SER A 71 4.74 -23.33 -3.34
N PRO A 72 4.48 -24.48 -3.99
CA PRO A 72 4.82 -25.78 -3.44
C PRO A 72 6.32 -25.97 -3.66
N GLY A 73 7.12 -25.48 -2.72
CA GLY A 73 8.56 -25.71 -2.69
C GLY A 73 8.92 -26.61 -1.51
N SER A 74 9.10 -27.90 -1.78
CA SER A 74 9.83 -28.84 -0.92
C SER A 74 9.22 -29.11 0.47
N ILE A 75 8.11 -29.86 0.50
CA ILE A 75 7.95 -30.84 1.58
C ILE A 75 8.96 -31.94 1.25
N ALA A 76 9.94 -32.12 2.13
CA ALA A 76 11.04 -33.04 1.98
C ALA A 76 10.60 -34.49 1.70
N SER A 77 11.29 -35.14 0.76
CA SER A 77 11.71 -36.55 0.78
C SER A 77 12.78 -36.75 -0.30
#